data_AF-A0A1I4CAW9-F1
#
_entry.id   AF-A0A1I4CAW9-F1
#
_cell.length_a   1.000
_cell.length_b   1.000
_cell.length_c   1.000
_cell.angle_alpha   90.00
_cell.angle_beta   90.00
_cell.angle_gamma   90.00
#
_symmetry.space_group_name_H-M   'P 1'
#
loop_
_entity.id
_entity.type
_entity.pdbx_description
1 polymer ?
#
loop_
_entity_poly.entity_id
_entity_poly.type
_entity_poly.pdbx_seq_one_letter_code
_entity_poly.pdbx_strand_id
1 'polypeptide(L)'
;MVEYEGDPIRRLIDHLRISSSNDFAALALPREDGRTFAWYYASGNMNYRYKWMIVKRGKGLPGLAWMLGEAVAMDASSRDLAGVKLECSLMTAEGLRSAAAAPLGSSASPSGIVIMGTRQARLYTASELQYLNSCAIEMNFAIQLQKYGHQAHQTEQGMTSEPSTYSNEPI
;
A
#
# COMPACT_ATOMS: atom_id res chain seq x y z
N MET A 1 8.52 -15.19 2.87
CA MET A 1 7.65 -14.57 1.85
C MET A 1 8.36 -14.73 0.52
N VAL A 2 7.94 -15.71 -0.29
CA VAL A 2 8.60 -16.04 -1.56
C VAL A 2 8.05 -15.09 -2.62
N GLU A 3 8.92 -14.29 -3.24
CA GLU A 3 8.56 -13.41 -4.35
C GLU A 3 8.22 -14.26 -5.58
N TYR A 4 6.93 -14.45 -5.86
CA TYR A 4 6.50 -15.11 -7.09
C TYR A 4 6.57 -14.13 -8.26
N GLU A 5 7.29 -14.52 -9.31
CA GLU A 5 7.25 -13.92 -10.63
C GLU A 5 5.82 -14.08 -11.18
N GLY A 6 4.98 -13.05 -10.96
CA GLY A 6 3.54 -13.12 -11.22
C GLY A 6 2.64 -12.44 -10.18
N ASP A 7 3.20 -11.79 -9.15
CA ASP A 7 2.39 -11.09 -8.14
C ASP A 7 1.46 -10.03 -8.79
N PRO A 8 0.12 -10.24 -8.78
CA PRO A 8 -0.85 -9.35 -9.41
C PRO A 8 -0.80 -7.93 -8.81
N ILE A 9 -0.37 -7.79 -7.56
CA ILE A 9 -0.21 -6.49 -6.91
C ILE A 9 0.88 -5.67 -7.62
N ARG A 10 2.01 -6.29 -7.99
CA ARG A 10 3.10 -5.59 -8.69
C ARG A 10 2.62 -5.03 -10.02
N ARG A 11 1.87 -5.83 -10.79
CA ARG A 11 1.29 -5.41 -12.07
C ARG A 11 0.34 -4.23 -11.92
N LEU A 12 -0.47 -4.20 -10.86
CA LEU A 12 -1.36 -3.06 -10.58
C LEU A 12 -0.58 -1.77 -10.30
N ILE A 13 0.53 -1.85 -9.57
CA ILE A 13 1.39 -0.69 -9.28
C ILE A 13 2.15 -0.23 -10.52
N ASP A 14 2.66 -1.17 -11.32
CA ASP A 14 3.28 -0.84 -12.61
C ASP A 14 2.28 -0.18 -13.56
N HIS A 15 1.06 -0.73 -13.64
CA HIS A 15 -0.02 -0.17 -14.44
C HIS A 15 -0.38 1.24 -13.97
N LEU A 16 -0.62 1.44 -12.66
CA LEU A 16 -0.89 2.76 -12.10
C LEU A 16 0.17 3.77 -12.52
N ARG A 17 1.46 3.42 -12.40
CA ARG A 17 2.55 4.32 -12.78
C ARG A 17 2.50 4.71 -14.27
N ILE A 18 2.35 3.72 -15.13
CA ILE A 18 2.39 3.91 -16.59
C ILE A 18 1.15 4.65 -17.09
N SER A 19 -0.05 4.21 -16.69
CA SER A 19 -1.32 4.77 -17.16
C SER A 19 -1.54 6.22 -16.73
N SER A 20 -1.02 6.61 -15.57
CA SER A 20 -1.12 7.97 -15.03
C SER A 20 0.06 8.87 -15.39
N SER A 21 0.98 8.40 -16.26
CA SER A 21 2.19 9.12 -16.67
C SER A 21 2.97 9.67 -15.47
N ASN A 22 3.21 8.81 -14.48
CA ASN A 22 4.00 9.13 -13.30
C ASN A 22 5.37 8.46 -13.36
N ASP A 23 6.35 9.11 -12.73
CA ASP A 23 7.73 8.62 -12.68
C ASP A 23 7.90 7.49 -11.66
N PHE A 24 7.00 7.43 -10.68
CA PHE A 24 7.07 6.53 -9.53
C PHE A 24 5.68 6.13 -9.06
N ALA A 25 5.53 4.89 -8.62
CA ALA A 25 4.38 4.45 -7.81
C ALA A 25 4.82 3.42 -6.77
N ALA A 26 4.17 3.36 -5.61
CA ALA A 26 4.48 2.35 -4.60
C ALA A 26 3.26 2.00 -3.74
N LEU A 27 3.31 0.81 -3.15
CA LEU A 27 2.31 0.29 -2.22
C LEU A 27 2.96 0.01 -0.86
N ALA A 28 2.33 0.49 0.21
CA ALA A 28 2.63 0.12 1.57
C ALA A 28 1.54 -0.79 2.15
N LEU A 29 1.95 -1.83 2.87
CA LEU A 29 1.07 -2.81 3.53
C LEU A 29 1.24 -2.75 5.05
N PRO A 30 0.19 -3.09 5.83
CA PRO A 30 0.22 -3.00 7.27
C PRO A 30 1.27 -3.96 7.85
N ARG A 31 1.99 -3.50 8.86
CA ARG A 31 2.87 -4.36 9.67
C ARG A 31 2.07 -5.09 10.73
N GLU A 32 2.68 -6.12 11.31
CA GLU A 32 2.12 -6.90 12.42
C GLU A 32 1.79 -6.04 13.66
N ASP A 33 2.44 -4.88 13.80
CA ASP A 33 2.18 -3.94 14.90
C ASP A 33 0.80 -3.27 14.83
N GLY A 34 0.10 -3.34 13.69
CA GLY A 34 -1.20 -2.70 13.43
C GLY A 34 -1.18 -1.17 13.48
N ARG A 35 0.00 -0.55 13.59
CA ARG A 35 0.19 0.88 13.83
C ARG A 35 1.02 1.57 12.75
N THR A 36 1.69 0.80 11.89
CA THR A 36 2.50 1.32 10.80
C THR A 36 2.35 0.49 9.53
N PHE A 37 2.71 1.10 8.40
CA PHE A 37 2.84 0.39 7.12
C PHE A 37 4.31 0.35 6.71
N ALA A 38 4.69 -0.71 6.00
CA ALA A 38 5.98 -0.82 5.32
C ALA A 38 5.76 -0.87 3.81
N TRP A 39 6.67 -0.25 3.05
CA TRP A 39 6.60 -0.30 1.59
C TRP A 39 6.88 -1.72 1.09
N TYR A 40 5.87 -2.31 0.47
CA TYR A 40 5.91 -3.67 -0.06
C TYR A 40 6.55 -3.70 -1.45
N TYR A 41 6.11 -2.80 -2.34
CA TYR A 41 6.59 -2.74 -3.72
C TYR A 41 6.64 -1.30 -4.20
N ALA A 42 7.61 -1.01 -5.07
CA ALA A 42 7.74 0.26 -5.77
C ALA A 42 8.08 0.01 -7.24
N SER A 43 7.54 0.86 -8.11
CA SER A 43 7.77 0.89 -9.55
C SER A 43 8.38 2.24 -9.93
N GLY A 44 9.39 2.24 -10.81
CA GLY A 44 10.08 3.47 -11.23
C GLY A 44 10.98 4.10 -10.14
N ASN A 45 11.32 3.34 -9.10
CA ASN A 45 12.23 3.77 -8.04
C ASN A 45 13.67 3.93 -8.57
N MET A 46 14.37 5.00 -8.17
CA MET A 46 15.78 5.22 -8.53
C MET A 46 16.75 4.48 -7.59
N ASN A 47 16.24 4.07 -6.43
CA ASN A 47 17.02 3.37 -5.42
C ASN A 47 16.09 2.48 -4.58
N TYR A 48 16.67 1.69 -3.68
CA TYR A 48 15.91 0.74 -2.85
C TYR A 48 15.72 1.21 -1.40
N ARG A 49 15.96 2.50 -1.08
CA ARG A 49 15.83 3.01 0.30
C ARG A 49 14.41 2.91 0.84
N TYR A 50 13.41 2.94 -0.05
CA TYR A 50 11.99 2.78 0.32
C TYR A 50 11.75 1.50 1.14
N LYS A 51 12.52 0.42 0.91
CA LYS A 51 12.41 -0.86 1.62
C LYS A 51 12.63 -0.74 3.14
N TRP A 52 13.32 0.32 3.58
CA TRP A 52 13.62 0.57 5.00
C TRP A 52 12.71 1.64 5.62
N MET A 53 11.78 2.19 4.85
CA MET A 53 10.90 3.26 5.29
C MET A 53 9.58 2.71 5.82
N ILE A 54 9.02 3.42 6.79
CA ILE A 54 7.69 3.14 7.35
C ILE A 54 6.77 4.33 7.17
N VAL A 55 5.49 4.07 6.99
CA VAL A 55 4.44 5.09 7.03
C VAL A 55 3.83 5.11 8.41
N LYS A 56 3.77 6.30 9.01
CA LYS A 56 3.09 6.57 10.28
C LYS A 56 1.90 7.48 10.03
N ARG A 57 0.80 7.24 10.73
CA ARG A 57 -0.41 8.07 10.64
C ARG A 57 -0.08 9.54 10.89
N GLY A 58 -0.55 10.43 10.01
CA GLY A 58 -0.33 11.87 10.09
C GLY A 58 1.08 12.35 9.75
N LYS A 59 1.99 11.49 9.26
CA LYS A 59 3.37 11.87 8.93
C LYS A 59 3.64 11.76 7.43
N GLY A 60 4.01 12.90 6.84
CA GLY A 60 4.21 13.05 5.40
C GLY A 60 2.94 12.77 4.60
N LEU A 61 3.06 12.78 3.28
CA LEU A 61 1.94 12.62 2.36
C LEU A 61 1.15 11.29 2.58
N PRO A 62 1.79 10.09 2.63
CA PRO A 62 1.07 8.84 2.86
C PRO A 62 0.38 8.78 4.23
N GLY A 63 1.02 9.34 5.26
CA GLY A 63 0.45 9.39 6.60
C GLY A 63 -0.75 10.35 6.69
N LEU A 64 -0.74 11.43 5.92
CA LEU A 64 -1.88 12.35 5.80
C LEU A 64 -3.05 11.69 5.07
N ALA A 65 -2.80 10.98 3.96
CA ALA A 65 -3.81 10.19 3.27
C ALA A 65 -4.50 9.18 4.20
N TRP A 66 -3.69 8.49 5.02
CA TRP A 66 -4.23 7.60 6.06
C TRP A 66 -5.05 8.37 7.10
N MET A 67 -4.56 9.51 7.59
CA MET A 67 -5.27 10.28 8.60
C MET A 67 -6.65 10.77 8.12
N LEU A 68 -6.72 11.27 6.88
CA LEU A 68 -7.94 11.85 6.31
C LEU A 68 -8.86 10.78 5.71
N GLY A 69 -8.33 9.65 5.27
CA GLY A 69 -9.13 8.58 4.68
C GLY A 69 -9.47 8.78 3.21
N GLU A 70 -8.76 9.68 2.51
CA GLU A 70 -9.00 10.00 1.11
C GLU A 70 -7.70 10.31 0.36
N ALA A 71 -7.78 10.37 -0.97
CA ALA A 71 -6.66 10.78 -1.80
C ALA A 71 -6.25 12.23 -1.53
N VAL A 72 -4.95 12.43 -1.30
CA VAL A 72 -4.34 13.75 -1.11
C VAL A 72 -3.16 13.92 -2.05
N ALA A 73 -2.91 15.16 -2.44
CA ALA A 73 -1.72 15.55 -3.19
C ALA A 73 -0.79 16.41 -2.35
N MET A 74 0.50 16.34 -2.66
CA MET A 74 1.52 17.22 -2.14
C MET A 74 2.47 17.65 -3.26
N ASP A 75 2.88 18.90 -3.19
CA ASP A 75 3.95 19.49 -3.99
C ASP A 75 4.95 20.23 -3.09
N ALA A 76 5.93 20.92 -3.69
CA ALA A 76 6.97 21.63 -2.96
C ALA A 76 6.47 22.75 -2.01
N SER A 77 5.24 23.23 -2.20
CA SER A 77 4.60 24.31 -1.44
C SER A 77 3.68 23.83 -0.32
N SER A 78 3.38 22.52 -0.27
CA SER A 78 2.41 21.97 0.67
C SER A 78 2.86 22.10 2.13
N ARG A 79 1.88 22.37 2.99
CA ARG A 79 2.06 22.60 4.43
C ARG A 79 1.06 21.76 5.22
N ASP A 80 1.41 21.46 6.46
CA ASP A 80 0.52 20.83 7.42
C ASP A 80 -0.48 21.84 8.01
N LEU A 81 -1.32 21.37 8.94
CA LEU A 81 -2.35 22.17 9.60
C LEU A 81 -1.78 23.34 10.43
N ALA A 82 -0.52 23.27 10.84
CA ALA A 82 0.17 24.34 11.56
C ALA A 82 0.94 25.29 10.61
N GLY A 83 0.80 25.11 9.29
CA GLY A 83 1.52 25.91 8.29
C GLY A 83 2.98 25.49 8.09
N VAL A 84 3.42 24.41 8.73
CA VAL A 84 4.78 23.87 8.61
C VAL A 84 4.90 23.08 7.32
N LYS A 85 6.04 23.21 6.63
CA LYS A 85 6.30 22.46 5.39
C LYS A 85 6.14 20.96 5.64
N LEU A 86 5.33 20.30 4.84
CA LEU A 86 5.13 18.86 4.96
C LEU A 86 6.32 18.13 4.35
N GLU A 87 6.99 17.29 5.14
CA GLU A 87 8.12 16.48 4.69
C GLU A 87 7.71 15.04 4.46
N CYS A 88 8.14 14.46 3.34
CA CYS A 88 7.93 13.05 3.02
C CYS A 88 9.25 12.40 2.62
N SER A 89 9.77 11.52 3.48
CA SER A 89 11.06 10.83 3.27
C SER A 89 11.10 10.06 1.96
N LEU A 90 9.96 9.49 1.51
CA LEU A 90 9.89 8.79 0.24
C LEU A 90 10.06 9.75 -0.95
N MET A 91 9.38 10.91 -0.93
CA MET A 91 9.53 11.91 -1.98
C MET A 91 10.96 12.42 -2.06
N THR A 92 11.57 12.74 -0.91
CA THR A 92 12.99 13.13 -0.84
C THR A 92 13.89 12.03 -1.37
N ALA A 93 13.62 10.78 -1.01
CA ALA A 93 14.48 9.66 -1.41
C ALA A 93 14.41 9.37 -2.92
N GLU A 94 13.26 9.60 -3.55
CA GLU A 94 13.01 9.31 -4.96
C GLU A 94 13.10 10.54 -5.87
N GLY A 95 13.41 11.71 -5.31
CA GLY A 95 13.50 12.97 -6.03
C GLY A 95 12.14 13.47 -6.56
N LEU A 96 11.04 13.09 -5.91
CA LEU A 96 9.69 13.47 -6.33
C LEU A 96 9.41 14.92 -5.91
N ARG A 97 8.95 15.73 -6.86
CA ARG A 97 8.57 17.13 -6.65
C ARG A 97 7.07 17.30 -6.42
N SER A 98 6.28 16.37 -6.93
CA SER A 98 4.85 16.28 -6.68
C SER A 98 4.45 14.81 -6.54
N ALA A 99 3.53 14.52 -5.64
CA ALA A 99 2.99 13.18 -5.46
C ALA A 99 1.55 13.22 -4.96
N ALA A 100 0.82 12.13 -5.16
CA ALA A 100 -0.50 11.89 -4.61
C ALA A 100 -0.53 10.52 -3.93
N ALA A 101 -1.22 10.42 -2.79
CA ALA A 101 -1.37 9.17 -2.04
C ALA A 101 -2.83 8.94 -1.66
N ALA A 102 -3.25 7.67 -1.65
CA ALA A 102 -4.59 7.26 -1.27
C ALA A 102 -4.54 6.03 -0.35
N PRO A 103 -5.40 5.97 0.69
CA PRO A 103 -5.58 4.75 1.47
C PRO A 103 -6.34 3.70 0.65
N LEU A 104 -6.06 2.42 0.93
CA LEU A 104 -6.82 1.29 0.38
C LEU A 104 -7.85 0.85 1.42
N GLY A 105 -9.12 0.77 1.03
CA GLY A 105 -10.21 0.35 1.92
C GLY A 105 -10.71 1.46 2.86
N SER A 106 -11.18 1.08 4.04
CA SER A 106 -11.82 2.02 4.99
C SER A 106 -10.80 2.95 5.65
N SER A 107 -11.21 4.21 5.87
CA SER A 107 -10.41 5.21 6.59
C SER A 107 -10.05 4.80 8.04
N ALA A 108 -10.90 4.00 8.70
CA ALA A 108 -10.67 3.56 10.07
C ALA A 108 -9.58 2.49 10.16
N SER A 109 -9.46 1.63 9.15
CA SER A 109 -8.51 0.52 9.11
C SER A 109 -8.13 0.21 7.66
N PRO A 110 -7.24 1.00 7.05
CA PRO A 110 -6.86 0.79 5.66
C PRO A 110 -6.04 -0.48 5.51
N SER A 111 -6.28 -1.22 4.42
CA SER A 111 -5.57 -2.46 4.08
C SER A 111 -4.21 -2.20 3.44
N GLY A 112 -3.93 -0.95 3.07
CA GLY A 112 -2.69 -0.47 2.46
C GLY A 112 -2.74 1.03 2.18
N ILE A 113 -1.64 1.57 1.67
CA ILE A 113 -1.56 2.95 1.15
C ILE A 113 -0.82 2.90 -0.18
N VAL A 114 -1.41 3.49 -1.23
CA VAL A 114 -0.77 3.65 -2.53
C VAL A 114 -0.31 5.10 -2.71
N ILE A 115 0.83 5.28 -3.38
CA ILE A 115 1.35 6.58 -3.79
C ILE A 115 1.74 6.54 -5.27
N MET A 116 1.53 7.65 -5.98
CA MET A 116 2.10 7.95 -7.28
C MET A 116 2.80 9.30 -7.25
N GLY A 117 3.85 9.49 -8.03
CA GLY A 117 4.60 10.75 -8.02
C GLY A 117 5.41 11.02 -9.27
N THR A 118 5.79 12.29 -9.42
CA THR A 118 6.64 12.79 -10.51
C THR A 118 7.82 13.60 -9.97
N ARG A 119 8.94 13.56 -10.71
CA ARG A 119 10.16 14.34 -10.48
C ARG A 119 10.07 15.74 -11.08
N GLN A 120 9.01 16.02 -11.85
CA GLN A 120 8.67 17.37 -12.32
C GLN A 120 7.64 17.98 -11.37
N ALA A 121 7.69 19.30 -11.15
CA ALA A 121 6.61 19.93 -10.40
C ALA A 121 5.37 20.02 -11.26
N ARG A 122 4.27 19.53 -10.69
CA ARG A 122 2.92 19.72 -11.22
C ARG A 122 1.92 19.72 -10.08
N LEU A 123 0.70 20.15 -10.38
CA LEU A 123 -0.45 19.93 -9.51
C LEU A 123 -1.20 18.69 -10.00
N TYR A 124 -1.74 17.90 -9.07
CA TYR A 124 -2.71 16.86 -9.42
C TYR A 124 -4.11 17.45 -9.46
N THR A 125 -4.81 17.18 -10.55
CA THR A 125 -6.21 17.56 -10.75
C THR A 125 -7.14 16.66 -9.94
N ALA A 126 -8.38 17.11 -9.72
CA ALA A 126 -9.40 16.30 -9.07
C ALA A 126 -9.66 14.97 -9.80
N SER A 127 -9.64 14.97 -11.14
CA SER A 127 -9.81 13.76 -11.95
C SER A 127 -8.65 12.76 -11.77
N GLU A 128 -7.42 13.23 -11.61
CA GLU A 128 -6.28 12.35 -11.33
C GLU A 128 -6.35 11.75 -9.92
N LEU A 129 -6.81 12.51 -8.92
CA LEU A 129 -7.03 11.99 -7.57
C LEU A 129 -8.19 10.98 -7.54
N GLN A 130 -9.25 11.23 -8.30
CA GLN A 130 -10.35 10.28 -8.47
C GLN A 130 -9.86 8.99 -9.13
N TYR A 131 -9.02 9.09 -10.17
CA TYR A 131 -8.41 7.94 -10.80
C TYR A 131 -7.55 7.12 -9.81
N LEU A 132 -6.72 7.79 -9.01
CA LEU A 132 -5.94 7.13 -7.96
C LEU A 132 -6.83 6.39 -6.95
N ASN A 133 -7.94 6.99 -6.53
CA ASN A 133 -8.91 6.34 -5.65
C ASN A 133 -9.54 5.10 -6.29
N SER A 134 -9.92 5.17 -7.58
CA SER A 134 -10.43 4.00 -8.31
C SER A 134 -9.40 2.86 -8.34
N CYS A 135 -8.14 3.16 -8.63
CA CYS A 135 -7.07 2.16 -8.58
C CYS A 135 -6.85 1.61 -7.16
N ALA A 136 -6.96 2.44 -6.12
CA ALA A 136 -6.85 2.00 -4.73
C ALA A 136 -7.97 1.01 -4.34
N ILE A 137 -9.19 1.21 -4.86
CA ILE A 137 -10.31 0.27 -4.67
C ILE A 137 -9.99 -1.08 -5.33
N GLU A 138 -9.52 -1.08 -6.57
CA GLU A 138 -9.15 -2.30 -7.30
C GLU A 138 -8.02 -3.06 -6.57
N MET A 139 -6.98 -2.35 -6.13
CA MET A 139 -5.88 -2.94 -5.36
C MET A 139 -6.36 -3.51 -4.03
N ASN A 140 -7.28 -2.82 -3.34
CA ASN A 140 -7.86 -3.33 -2.10
C ASN A 140 -8.56 -4.68 -2.33
N PHE A 141 -9.37 -4.81 -3.38
CA PHE A 141 -10.00 -6.09 -3.71
C PHE A 141 -8.97 -7.18 -4.00
N ALA A 142 -7.93 -6.90 -4.79
CA ALA A 142 -6.88 -7.86 -5.10
C ALA A 142 -6.14 -8.36 -3.84
N ILE A 143 -5.80 -7.44 -2.92
CA ILE A 143 -5.15 -7.78 -1.65
C ILE A 143 -6.04 -8.67 -0.80
N GLN A 144 -7.33 -8.35 -0.69
CA GLN A 144 -8.25 -9.13 0.14
C GLN A 144 -8.44 -10.54 -0.42
N LEU A 145 -8.61 -10.69 -1.74
CA LEU A 145 -8.71 -12.00 -2.40
C LEU A 145 -7.47 -12.88 -2.14
N GLN A 146 -6.27 -12.29 -2.21
CA GLN A 146 -5.05 -13.03 -1.87
C GLN A 146 -5.01 -13.50 -0.42
N LYS A 147 -5.42 -12.64 0.53
CA LYS A 147 -5.48 -13.00 1.95
C LYS A 147 -6.47 -14.14 2.22
N TYR A 148 -7.66 -14.08 1.65
CA TYR A 148 -8.68 -15.12 1.82
C TYR A 148 -8.27 -16.45 1.18
N GLY A 149 -7.68 -16.42 -0.03
CA GLY A 149 -7.15 -17.63 -0.67
C GLY A 149 -6.06 -18.32 0.16
N HIS A 150 -5.23 -17.56 0.87
CA HIS A 150 -4.18 -18.12 1.72
C HIS A 150 -4.74 -18.71 3.04
N GLN A 151 -5.79 -18.12 3.61
CA GLN A 151 -6.43 -18.60 4.84
C GLN A 151 -7.24 -19.89 4.62
N ALA A 152 -7.92 -20.03 3.47
CA ALA A 152 -8.66 -21.25 3.12
C ALA A 152 -7.74 -22.48 3.06
N HIS A 153 -6.59 -22.35 2.40
CA HIS A 153 -5.61 -23.45 2.29
C HIS A 153 -4.94 -23.84 3.61
N GLN A 154 -4.77 -22.91 4.56
CA GLN A 154 -4.24 -23.24 5.89
C GLN A 154 -5.27 -23.94 6.78
N THR A 155 -6.55 -23.64 6.62
CA THR A 155 -7.63 -24.26 7.41
C THR A 155 -7.87 -25.72 6.98
N GLU A 156 -7.79 -26.01 5.68
CA GLU A 156 -7.95 -27.38 5.14
C GLU A 156 -6.76 -28.30 5.51
N GLN A 157 -5.55 -27.76 5.59
CA GLN A 157 -4.35 -28.51 6.00
C GLN A 157 -4.26 -28.76 7.51
N GLY A 158 -4.98 -27.98 8.34
CA GLY A 158 -5.08 -28.19 9.79
C GLY A 158 -6.11 -29.24 10.21
N MET A 159 -7.06 -29.61 9.34
CA MET A 159 -8.11 -30.60 9.62
C MET A 159 -7.75 -32.05 9.25
N THR A 160 -6.58 -32.28 8.63
CA THR A 160 -6.14 -33.62 8.19
C THR A 160 -5.19 -34.32 9.19
N SER A 161 -5.01 -33.78 10.38
CA SER A 161 -4.17 -34.37 11.44
C SER A 161 -4.93 -34.56 12.75
N GLU A 162 -5.92 -35.44 12.77
CA GLU A 162 -6.28 -36.22 13.96
C GLU A 162 -6.10 -37.71 13.64
N PRO A 163 -5.18 -38.43 14.30
CA PRO A 163 -5.24 -39.89 14.32
C PRO A 163 -6.35 -40.31 15.28
N SER A 164 -7.38 -40.96 14.72
CA SER A 164 -8.42 -41.65 15.46
C SER A 164 -7.81 -42.81 16.26
N THR A 165 -7.55 -42.61 17.55
CA THR A 165 -7.36 -43.72 18.49
C THR A 165 -8.72 -44.29 18.86
N TYR A 166 -9.24 -45.17 17.99
CA TYR A 166 -10.18 -46.20 18.43
C TYR A 166 -9.41 -47.20 19.29
N SER A 167 -9.38 -46.97 20.61
CA SER A 167 -9.10 -48.04 21.57
C SER A 167 -10.38 -48.85 21.73
N ASN A 168 -10.45 -49.95 20.98
CA ASN A 168 -11.38 -51.03 21.19
C ASN A 168 -10.66 -52.03 22.10
N GLU A 169 -11.02 -52.12 23.38
CA GLU A 169 -10.68 -53.30 24.19
C GLU A 169 -11.96 -54.01 24.59
N PRO A 170 -12.08 -55.33 24.34
CA PRO A 170 -13.23 -56.11 24.73
C PRO A 170 -13.06 -56.73 26.14
N ILE A 171 -14.19 -56.65 26.87
CA ILE A 171 -14.65 -57.44 28.05
C ILE A 171 -13.97 -57.14 29.38
#